data_AF-A0A060VVN8-F1
#
_entry.id   AF-A0A060VVN8-F1
#
_cell.length_a   1.000
_cell.length_b   1.000
_cell.length_c   1.000
_cell.angle_alpha   90.00
_cell.angle_beta   90.00
_cell.angle_gamma   90.00
#
_symmetry.space_group_name_H-M   'P 1'
#
loop_
_entity.id
_entity.type
_entity.pdbx_description
1 polymer ?
#
loop_
_entity_poly.entity_id
_entity_poly.type
_entity_poly.pdbx_seq_one_letter_code
_entity_poly.pdbx_strand_id
1 'polypeptide(L)'
;MLAKGSLPYLTFSFSTPLSFVPCSERIRVAVREMATLFPKRPYSDTVRGSLRLLTSSASRLQGECQKATPHDPCPSDMQLVTQQVIQCAYDIAKAAKQLVTVTTKENSN
;
A
#
# COMPACT_ATOMS: atom_id res chain seq x y z
N MET A 1 -28.35 32.45 24.22
CA MET A 1 -28.40 30.99 24.00
C MET A 1 -27.21 30.61 23.14
N LEU A 2 -26.11 30.26 23.78
CA LEU A 2 -24.85 29.85 23.16
C LEU A 2 -24.61 28.40 23.57
N ALA A 3 -24.70 27.47 22.63
CA ALA A 3 -23.89 26.26 22.61
C ALA A 3 -23.96 25.64 21.22
N LYS A 4 -22.77 25.43 20.65
CA LYS A 4 -22.50 24.93 19.31
C LYS A 4 -23.03 23.51 19.15
N GLY A 5 -23.76 23.27 18.07
CA GLY A 5 -24.18 21.95 17.59
C GLY A 5 -23.65 21.67 16.18
N SER A 6 -22.48 22.19 15.81
CA SER A 6 -21.71 21.61 14.72
C SER A 6 -21.08 20.34 15.26
N LEU A 7 -21.55 19.18 14.82
CA LEU A 7 -20.74 17.96 14.83
C LEU A 7 -19.97 17.91 13.49
N PRO A 8 -18.75 18.47 13.38
CA PRO A 8 -17.80 18.12 12.32
C PRO A 8 -17.00 16.86 12.73
N TYR A 9 -17.63 15.90 13.40
CA TYR A 9 -16.98 14.69 13.94
C TYR A 9 -17.44 13.40 13.25
N LEU A 10 -18.30 13.50 12.24
CA LEU A 10 -18.49 12.44 11.24
C LEU A 10 -17.74 12.74 9.95
N THR A 11 -16.80 13.69 9.99
CA THR A 11 -15.66 13.69 9.08
C THR A 11 -14.81 12.49 9.50
N PHE A 12 -15.15 11.35 8.89
CA PHE A 12 -14.33 10.17 8.78
C PHE A 12 -12.86 10.61 8.84
N SER A 13 -12.16 10.21 9.90
CA SER A 13 -10.71 10.40 10.06
C SER A 13 -10.02 9.54 9.02
N PHE A 14 -10.22 9.88 7.75
CA PHE A 14 -9.50 9.35 6.62
C PHE A 14 -8.32 10.29 6.48
N SER A 15 -7.16 9.81 6.94
CA SER A 15 -5.85 10.42 6.76
C SER A 15 -5.84 11.47 5.66
N THR A 16 -5.56 12.71 6.04
CA THR A 16 -5.37 13.85 5.12
C THR A 16 -4.66 13.41 3.85
N PRO A 17 -5.11 13.78 2.64
CA PRO A 17 -4.49 13.30 1.40
C PRO A 17 -2.98 13.59 1.29
N LEU A 18 -2.52 14.62 2.02
CA LEU A 18 -1.12 14.98 2.21
C LEU A 18 -0.24 13.87 2.81
N SER A 19 -0.83 12.87 3.49
CA SER A 19 -0.07 11.76 4.09
C SER A 19 0.01 10.52 3.20
N PHE A 20 -0.76 10.42 2.10
CA PHE A 20 -0.71 9.26 1.20
C PHE A 20 0.60 9.17 0.42
N VAL A 21 1.08 10.30 -0.11
CA VAL A 21 2.34 10.36 -0.85
C VAL A 21 3.54 9.91 0.02
N PRO A 22 3.81 10.53 1.18
CA PRO A 22 4.91 10.08 2.04
C PRO A 22 4.70 8.67 2.60
N CYS A 23 3.46 8.22 2.85
CA CYS A 23 3.18 6.85 3.28
C CYS A 23 3.50 5.82 2.19
N SER A 24 3.09 6.09 0.94
CA SER A 24 3.37 5.21 -0.20
C SER A 24 4.88 5.06 -0.47
N GLU A 25 5.64 6.14 -0.27
CA GLU A 25 7.09 6.13 -0.42
C GLU A 25 7.75 5.25 0.66
N ARG A 26 7.30 5.34 1.91
CA ARG A 26 7.77 4.46 2.99
C ARG A 26 7.48 2.98 2.70
N ILE A 27 6.28 2.68 2.18
CA ILE A 27 5.91 1.31 1.78
C ILE A 27 6.82 0.82 0.65
N ARG A 28 7.06 1.66 -0.36
CA ARG A 28 7.94 1.33 -1.50
C ARG A 28 9.38 1.05 -1.05
N VAL A 29 9.92 1.86 -0.14
CA VAL A 29 11.25 1.64 0.44
C VAL A 29 11.30 0.31 1.19
N ALA A 30 10.34 0.05 2.07
CA ALA A 30 10.27 -1.22 2.81
C ALA A 30 10.11 -2.44 1.89
N VAL A 31 9.31 -2.34 0.83
CA VAL A 31 9.18 -3.39 -0.20
C VAL A 31 10.49 -3.63 -0.93
N ARG A 32 11.23 -2.56 -1.26
CA ARG A 32 12.54 -2.68 -1.90
C ARG A 32 13.56 -3.32 -0.95
N GLU A 33 13.58 -2.93 0.32
CA GLU A 33 14.42 -3.58 1.34
C GLU A 33 14.06 -5.06 1.47
N MET A 34 12.77 -5.39 1.53
CA MET A 34 12.31 -6.77 1.54
C MET A 34 12.78 -7.54 0.29
N ALA A 35 12.76 -6.91 -0.89
CA ALA A 35 13.28 -7.51 -2.13
C ALA A 35 14.81 -7.73 -2.10
N THR A 36 15.57 -6.88 -1.39
CA THR A 36 17.02 -7.09 -1.23
C THR A 36 17.38 -8.27 -0.33
N LEU A 37 16.45 -8.74 0.51
CA LEU A 37 16.64 -9.94 1.33
C LEU A 37 16.61 -11.23 0.48
N PHE A 38 16.09 -11.17 -0.74
CA PHE A 38 16.02 -12.33 -1.64
C PHE A 38 17.25 -12.41 -2.54
N PRO A 39 17.75 -13.62 -2.85
CA PRO A 39 18.84 -13.78 -3.80
C PRO A 39 18.41 -13.27 -5.19
N LYS A 40 19.36 -12.69 -5.95
CA LYS A 40 19.14 -12.10 -7.29
C LYS A 40 18.45 -13.06 -8.28
N ARG A 41 18.53 -14.37 -8.04
CA ARG A 41 17.78 -15.41 -8.74
C ARG A 41 17.08 -16.32 -7.73
N PRO A 42 15.83 -16.02 -7.36
CA PRO A 42 15.03 -16.93 -6.57
C PRO A 42 14.78 -18.20 -7.39
N TYR A 43 15.09 -19.36 -6.82
CA TYR A 43 14.91 -20.65 -7.50
C TYR A 43 13.43 -21.00 -7.68
N SER A 44 12.56 -20.48 -6.81
CA SER A 44 11.11 -20.71 -6.84
C SER A 44 10.37 -19.69 -7.71
N ASP A 45 9.61 -20.20 -8.68
CA ASP A 45 8.66 -19.41 -9.49
C ASP A 45 7.65 -18.63 -8.63
N THR A 46 7.21 -19.20 -7.51
CA THR A 46 6.30 -18.55 -6.57
C THR A 46 6.93 -17.32 -5.92
N VAL A 47 8.22 -17.40 -5.57
CA VAL A 47 8.98 -16.25 -5.01
C VAL A 47 9.16 -15.18 -6.07
N ARG A 48 9.53 -15.55 -7.30
CA ARG A 48 9.65 -14.60 -8.42
C ARG A 48 8.32 -13.89 -8.72
N GLY A 49 7.22 -14.64 -8.75
CA GLY A 49 5.88 -14.11 -8.94
C GLY A 49 5.46 -13.15 -7.82
N SER A 50 5.70 -13.55 -6.58
CA SER A 50 5.31 -12.75 -5.41
C SER A 50 6.17 -11.48 -5.26
N LEU A 51 7.47 -11.52 -5.57
CA LEU A 51 8.35 -10.33 -5.62
C LEU A 51 7.91 -9.35 -6.70
N ARG A 52 7.53 -9.85 -7.88
CA ARG A 52 6.96 -9.00 -8.94
C ARG A 52 5.63 -8.37 -8.50
N LEU A 53 4.74 -9.13 -7.87
CA LEU A 53 3.48 -8.61 -7.35
C LEU A 53 3.74 -7.53 -6.28
N LEU A 54 4.62 -7.81 -5.32
CA LEU A 54 4.98 -6.88 -4.24
C LEU A 54 5.47 -5.53 -4.78
N THR A 55 6.41 -5.59 -5.75
CA THR A 55 7.00 -4.39 -6.35
C THR A 55 6.00 -3.65 -7.24
N SER A 56 5.21 -4.38 -8.04
CA SER A 56 4.19 -3.81 -8.92
C SER A 56 3.09 -3.12 -8.11
N SER A 57 2.57 -3.77 -7.07
CA SER A 57 1.53 -3.21 -6.19
C SER A 57 2.03 -2.00 -5.41
N ALA A 58 3.30 -1.98 -4.96
CA ALA A 58 3.89 -0.80 -4.32
C ALA A 58 4.03 0.39 -5.29
N SER A 59 4.41 0.14 -6.54
CA SER A 59 4.44 1.17 -7.58
C SER A 59 3.04 1.71 -7.89
N ARG A 60 2.06 0.81 -8.01
CA ARG A 60 0.65 1.17 -8.25
C ARG A 60 0.09 2.00 -7.10
N LEU A 61 0.36 1.59 -5.86
CA LEU A 61 0.00 2.34 -4.65
C LEU A 61 0.53 3.77 -4.70
N GLN A 62 1.79 3.97 -5.10
CA GLN A 62 2.38 5.31 -5.23
C GLN A 62 1.67 6.15 -6.29
N GLY A 63 1.33 5.58 -7.44
CA GLY A 63 0.53 6.25 -8.47
C GLY A 63 -0.85 6.64 -7.97
N GLU A 64 -1.54 5.76 -7.25
CA GLU A 64 -2.86 6.09 -6.66
C GLU A 64 -2.76 7.17 -5.57
N CYS A 65 -1.76 7.08 -4.70
CA CYS A 65 -1.51 8.10 -3.69
C CYS A 65 -1.17 9.46 -4.30
N GLN A 66 -0.53 9.52 -5.47
CA GLN A 66 -0.29 10.78 -6.18
C GLN A 66 -1.59 11.38 -6.74
N LYS A 67 -2.52 10.54 -7.23
CA LYS A 67 -3.85 11.00 -7.67
C LYS A 67 -4.70 11.55 -6.51
N ALA A 68 -4.41 11.14 -5.27
CA ALA A 68 -5.02 11.72 -4.07
C ALA A 68 -4.55 13.14 -3.76
N THR A 69 -3.47 13.63 -4.41
CA THR A 69 -2.90 14.96 -4.14
C THR A 69 -3.88 16.04 -4.60
N PRO A 70 -4.21 17.03 -3.75
CA PRO A 70 -5.28 17.98 -4.03
C PRO A 70 -4.82 18.99 -5.08
N HIS A 71 -5.40 18.91 -6.28
CA HIS A 71 -5.50 20.08 -7.16
C HIS A 71 -6.96 20.48 -7.40
N ASP A 72 -7.92 19.54 -7.46
CA ASP A 72 -9.37 19.71 -7.25
C ASP A 72 -10.10 18.36 -7.41
N PRO A 73 -9.92 17.37 -6.50
CA PRO A 73 -10.50 16.05 -6.69
C PRO A 73 -11.99 16.05 -6.32
N CYS A 74 -12.84 15.56 -7.23
CA CYS A 74 -14.24 15.29 -6.91
C CYS A 74 -14.31 14.26 -5.76
N PRO A 75 -15.27 14.35 -4.81
CA PRO A 75 -15.38 13.38 -3.71
C PRO A 75 -15.50 11.92 -4.18
N SER A 76 -16.05 11.70 -5.38
CA SER A 76 -16.09 10.38 -6.03
C SER A 76 -14.69 9.84 -6.38
N ASP A 77 -13.78 10.71 -6.81
CA ASP A 77 -12.40 10.34 -7.14
C ASP A 77 -11.61 9.99 -5.89
N MET A 78 -11.79 10.75 -4.79
CA MET A 78 -11.15 10.43 -3.51
C MET A 78 -11.61 9.08 -2.95
N GLN A 79 -12.90 8.76 -3.07
CA GLN A 79 -13.44 7.44 -2.68
C GLN A 79 -12.85 6.31 -3.53
N LEU A 80 -12.73 6.51 -4.84
CA LEU A 80 -12.14 5.52 -5.74
C LEU A 80 -10.66 5.30 -5.45
N VAL A 81 -9.88 6.38 -5.32
CA VAL A 81 -8.45 6.34 -4.98
C VAL A 81 -8.25 5.64 -3.64
N THR A 82 -9.09 5.96 -2.65
CA THR A 82 -9.11 5.29 -1.35
C THR A 82 -9.29 3.78 -1.48
N GLN A 83 -10.30 3.33 -2.25
CA GLN A 83 -10.54 1.90 -2.48
C GLN A 83 -9.34 1.24 -3.16
N GLN A 84 -8.74 1.90 -4.14
CA GLN A 84 -7.57 1.38 -4.85
C GLN A 84 -6.34 1.30 -3.95
N VAL A 85 -6.12 2.27 -3.07
CA VAL A 85 -5.07 2.25 -2.04
C VAL A 85 -5.26 1.06 -1.10
N ILE A 86 -6.48 0.84 -0.62
CA ILE A 86 -6.82 -0.31 0.24
C ILE A 86 -6.53 -1.64 -0.48
N GLN A 87 -6.94 -1.77 -1.75
CA GLN A 87 -6.67 -2.96 -2.55
C GLN A 87 -5.18 -3.20 -2.77
N CYS A 88 -4.42 -2.15 -3.10
CA CYS A 88 -2.97 -2.26 -3.27
C CYS A 88 -2.28 -2.68 -1.95
N ALA A 89 -2.71 -2.13 -0.81
CA ALA A 89 -2.20 -2.54 0.49
C ALA A 89 -2.49 -4.02 0.79
N TYR A 90 -3.68 -4.51 0.44
CA TYR A 90 -4.04 -5.92 0.58
C TYR A 90 -3.17 -6.83 -0.30
N ASP A 91 -2.96 -6.47 -1.57
CA ASP A 91 -2.11 -7.22 -2.49
C ASP A 91 -0.65 -7.27 -2.01
N ILE A 92 -0.12 -6.15 -1.49
CA ILE A 92 1.22 -6.09 -0.89
C ILE A 92 1.30 -7.03 0.31
N ALA A 93 0.35 -6.96 1.24
CA ALA A 93 0.32 -7.83 2.42
C ALA A 93 0.22 -9.31 2.03
N LYS A 94 -0.60 -9.64 1.02
CA LYS A 94 -0.74 -11.00 0.50
C LYS A 94 0.55 -11.51 -0.14
N ALA A 95 1.22 -10.71 -0.97
CA ALA A 95 2.50 -11.07 -1.56
C ALA A 95 3.60 -11.22 -0.50
N ALA A 96 3.68 -10.30 0.46
CA ALA A 96 4.63 -10.37 1.56
C ALA A 96 4.42 -11.63 2.40
N LYS A 97 3.16 -11.94 2.74
CA LYS A 97 2.83 -13.18 3.46
C LYS A 97 3.23 -14.43 2.67
N GLN A 98 2.96 -14.47 1.36
CA GLN A 98 3.36 -15.58 0.50
C GLN A 98 4.89 -15.73 0.47
N LEU A 99 5.62 -14.63 0.30
CA LEU A 99 7.08 -14.61 0.33
C LEU A 99 7.61 -15.14 1.66
N VAL A 100 7.14 -14.62 2.79
CA VAL A 100 7.54 -15.10 4.12
C VAL A 100 7.26 -16.60 4.27
N THR A 101 6.08 -17.08 3.84
CA THR A 101 5.69 -18.49 3.95
C THR A 101 6.60 -19.41 3.12
N VAL A 102 6.98 -19.00 1.90
CA VAL A 102 7.87 -19.82 1.05
C VAL A 102 9.30 -19.79 1.59
N THR A 103 9.76 -18.63 2.08
CA THR A 103 11.14 -18.46 2.57
C THR A 103 11.37 -19.17 3.92
N THR A 104 10.36 -19.23 4.80
CA THR A 104 10.48 -20.00 6.06
C THR A 104 10.37 -21.51 5.85
N LYS A 105 9.63 -21.95 4.82
CA LYS A 105 9.49 -23.37 4.48
C LYS A 105 10.77 -23.97 3.91
N GLU A 106 11.59 -23.18 3.21
CA GLU A 106 12.91 -23.59 2.67
C GLU A 106 14.01 -23.75 3.76
N ASN A 107 13.80 -23.28 4.99
CA ASN A 107 14.78 -23.38 6.08
C ASN A 107 14.58 -24.59 7.01
N SER A 108 13.69 -25.52 6.65
CA SER A 108 13.30 -26.68 7.49
C SER A 108 13.65 -28.04 6.89
N ASN A 109 14.57 -28.11 5.93
CA ASN A 109 15.06 -29.36 5.33
C ASN A 109 16.58 -29.39 5.30
#